data_AF-A0AA51YH47-F1
#
_entry.id   AF-A0AA51YH47-F1
#
_cell.length_a   1.000
_cell.length_b   1.000
_cell.length_c   1.000
_cell.angle_alpha   90.00
_cell.angle_beta   90.00
_cell.angle_gamma   90.00
#
_symmetry.space_group_name_H-M   'P 1'
#
loop_
_entity.id
_entity.type
_entity.pdbx_description
1 polymer ?
#
loop_
_entity_poly.entity_id
_entity_poly.type
_entity_poly.pdbx_seq_one_letter_code
_entity_poly.pdbx_strand_id
1 'polypeptide(L)'
;MTSGCASDNDLNNTDNVTTENTLSEVDQIEADDSGLSSEDTGATENILPEAVQVEPATSEDAVVEETTDQSSDPKIQESVPQVSLQASKLGDGVYLLEHQSGDDMDLAKVRLILSSDGQTQVYSQITENSEIMTAGDKLNIDTNSGIFTLNGNPVDVTDPESTESSLSTTNMMFIHVASEQIIAYITLN
;
A
#
# COMPACT_ATOMS: atom_id res chain seq x y z
N MET A 1 -9.55 75.77 32.62
CA MET A 1 -9.89 75.35 33.99
C MET A 1 -10.09 73.84 33.95
N THR A 2 -9.63 73.10 34.98
CA THR A 2 -9.96 71.69 35.31
C THR A 2 -9.85 70.64 34.17
N SER A 3 -8.90 69.69 34.14
CA SER A 3 -8.65 68.58 35.12
C SER A 3 -9.91 67.73 35.35
N GLY A 4 -9.94 66.39 35.27
CA GLY A 4 -8.95 65.34 34.98
C GLY A 4 -9.72 63.99 34.84
N CYS A 5 -9.16 62.77 34.74
CA CYS A 5 -7.79 62.24 34.72
C CYS A 5 -7.76 60.93 33.87
N ALA A 6 -6.63 60.20 33.82
CA ALA A 6 -6.52 58.84 33.28
C ALA A 6 -6.67 57.76 34.37
N SER A 7 -6.83 56.49 33.96
CA SER A 7 -6.16 55.34 34.60
C SER A 7 -6.33 54.05 33.78
N ASP A 8 -5.21 53.55 33.25
CA ASP A 8 -5.01 52.12 33.02
C ASP A 8 -4.88 51.37 34.36
N ASN A 9 -5.21 50.06 34.35
CA ASN A 9 -4.77 48.94 35.20
C ASN A 9 -5.85 47.84 35.20
N ASP A 10 -5.58 46.54 35.28
CA ASP A 10 -4.30 45.85 35.52
C ASP A 10 -4.16 44.56 34.69
N LEU A 11 -2.92 44.24 34.33
CA LEU A 11 -2.49 42.89 34.00
C LEU A 11 -2.29 42.11 35.31
N ASN A 12 -2.98 41.00 35.49
CA ASN A 12 -2.59 39.98 36.46
C ASN A 12 -2.92 38.61 35.86
N ASN A 13 -2.03 38.06 35.03
CA ASN A 13 -1.08 37.04 35.47
C ASN A 13 -1.44 36.31 36.78
N THR A 14 -1.61 35.00 36.70
CA THR A 14 -1.42 34.09 37.83
C THR A 14 -0.81 32.81 37.26
N ASP A 15 0.51 32.88 37.09
CA ASP A 15 1.36 31.72 36.93
C ASP A 15 1.15 30.69 38.06
N ASN A 16 1.07 29.43 37.67
CA ASN A 16 1.81 28.31 38.27
C ASN A 16 1.73 28.01 39.80
N VAL A 17 1.07 26.90 40.16
CA VAL A 17 1.62 25.75 40.95
C VAL A 17 0.76 24.51 40.53
N THR A 18 1.22 23.50 39.79
CA THR A 18 2.32 22.51 39.96
C THR A 18 1.90 21.22 40.72
N THR A 19 2.03 20.08 40.01
CA THR A 19 2.11 18.64 40.42
C THR A 19 1.07 17.99 41.35
N GLU A 20 0.43 16.92 40.86
CA GLU A 20 0.83 15.50 41.06
C GLU A 20 0.56 14.78 39.71
N ASN A 21 1.49 14.15 38.98
CA ASN A 21 2.43 13.05 39.26
C ASN A 21 1.80 11.69 39.60
N THR A 22 1.51 10.90 38.56
CA THR A 22 1.79 9.45 38.55
C THR A 22 2.23 9.02 37.15
N LEU A 23 3.54 9.08 36.89
CA LEU A 23 4.17 8.14 35.95
C LEU A 23 4.05 6.74 36.56
N SER A 24 3.57 5.76 35.79
CA SER A 24 3.75 4.35 36.12
C SER A 24 5.05 3.85 35.49
N GLU A 25 6.16 4.08 36.19
CA GLU A 25 7.42 3.42 35.86
C GLU A 25 7.39 1.95 36.32
N VAL A 26 7.70 1.07 35.37
CA VAL A 26 8.51 -0.15 35.51
C VAL A 26 8.40 -0.91 36.84
N ASP A 27 7.71 -2.06 36.79
CA ASP A 27 8.04 -3.16 37.70
C ASP A 27 9.16 -4.02 37.07
N GLN A 28 10.22 -4.27 37.83
CA GLN A 28 11.40 -4.99 37.37
C GLN A 28 11.25 -6.47 37.71
N ILE A 29 11.48 -7.35 36.74
CA ILE A 29 11.71 -8.78 37.01
C ILE A 29 13.06 -9.16 36.39
N GLU A 30 14.12 -9.01 37.19
CA GLU A 30 15.32 -9.83 37.04
C GLU A 30 15.21 -11.04 37.95
N ALA A 31 15.38 -12.23 37.38
CA ALA A 31 15.82 -13.42 38.09
C ALA A 31 16.50 -14.36 37.08
N ASP A 32 17.77 -14.67 37.32
CA ASP A 32 18.46 -15.80 36.71
C ASP A 32 17.69 -17.11 36.91
N ASP A 33 17.81 -18.07 35.98
CA ASP A 33 18.56 -19.30 36.28
C ASP A 33 18.89 -20.14 35.02
N SER A 34 20.07 -20.74 35.09
CA SER A 34 20.68 -21.84 34.34
C SER A 34 19.77 -22.80 33.54
N GLY A 35 20.18 -23.10 32.31
CA GLY A 35 19.53 -24.09 31.44
C GLY A 35 20.45 -24.80 30.43
N LEU A 36 21.68 -25.18 30.84
CA LEU A 36 22.57 -26.01 30.00
C LEU A 36 22.18 -27.50 30.07
N SER A 37 21.71 -28.05 28.95
CA SER A 37 21.82 -29.49 28.60
C SER A 37 21.58 -29.64 27.10
N SER A 38 22.62 -29.89 26.29
CA SER A 38 23.12 -31.23 25.95
C SER A 38 22.52 -31.77 24.64
N GLU A 39 23.36 -31.77 23.60
CA GLU A 39 23.57 -32.87 22.64
C GLU A 39 22.39 -33.80 22.31
N ASP A 40 21.94 -33.78 21.06
CA ASP A 40 21.63 -35.03 20.35
C ASP A 40 22.17 -35.01 18.92
N THR A 41 23.20 -35.83 18.68
CA THR A 41 23.80 -36.07 17.37
C THR A 41 23.14 -37.29 16.71
N GLY A 42 21.98 -37.08 16.10
CA GLY A 42 21.24 -38.10 15.35
C GLY A 42 21.77 -38.33 13.93
N ALA A 43 22.97 -38.86 13.78
CA ALA A 43 23.48 -39.28 12.46
C ALA A 43 22.84 -40.60 12.00
N THR A 44 22.24 -40.61 10.82
CA THR A 44 21.99 -41.84 10.04
C THR A 44 22.46 -41.68 8.61
N GLU A 45 23.74 -41.99 8.39
CA GLU A 45 24.18 -42.47 7.09
C GLU A 45 23.46 -43.79 6.78
N ASN A 46 22.99 -44.00 5.54
CA ASN A 46 22.95 -45.36 4.99
C ASN A 46 22.91 -45.40 3.45
N ILE A 47 24.10 -45.67 2.89
CA ILE A 47 24.41 -46.47 1.70
C ILE A 47 23.69 -46.21 0.36
N LEU A 48 24.51 -45.87 -0.64
CA LEU A 48 24.32 -46.24 -2.05
C LEU A 48 24.12 -47.76 -2.22
N PRO A 49 23.53 -48.18 -3.35
CA PRO A 49 24.15 -49.23 -4.14
C PRO A 49 24.51 -48.78 -5.57
N GLU A 50 25.28 -49.63 -6.24
CA GLU A 50 26.11 -49.33 -7.40
C GLU A 50 25.38 -49.15 -8.74
N ALA A 51 26.12 -48.61 -9.71
CA ALA A 51 25.70 -48.45 -11.09
C ALA A 51 25.45 -49.80 -11.80
N VAL A 52 24.42 -49.83 -12.65
CA VAL A 52 24.31 -50.82 -13.72
C VAL A 52 24.51 -50.09 -15.04
N GLN A 53 25.69 -50.28 -15.66
CA GLN A 53 25.89 -49.93 -17.05
C GLN A 53 25.07 -50.87 -17.93
N VAL A 54 24.33 -50.31 -18.88
CA VAL A 54 23.75 -51.06 -20.00
C VAL A 54 24.10 -50.30 -21.27
N GLU A 55 25.13 -50.76 -21.98
CA GLU A 55 25.31 -50.38 -23.38
C GLU A 55 24.19 -51.01 -24.21
N PRO A 56 23.71 -50.30 -25.23
CA PRO A 56 23.67 -50.95 -26.53
C PRO A 56 24.25 -50.06 -27.64
N ALA A 57 25.23 -50.59 -28.36
CA ALA A 57 25.57 -50.07 -29.67
C ALA A 57 24.56 -50.60 -30.71
N THR A 58 23.97 -49.71 -31.49
CA THR A 58 23.77 -49.87 -32.95
C THR A 58 23.18 -48.60 -33.54
N SER A 59 23.83 -48.05 -34.57
CA SER A 59 23.30 -46.93 -35.34
C SER A 59 22.44 -47.45 -36.48
N GLU A 60 21.17 -47.04 -36.57
CA GLU A 60 20.40 -47.07 -37.81
C GLU A 60 19.66 -45.74 -38.01
N ASP A 61 19.62 -45.31 -39.26
CA ASP A 61 19.20 -43.98 -39.71
C ASP A 61 17.67 -43.88 -39.81
N ALA A 62 17.06 -42.93 -39.08
CA ALA A 62 15.62 -42.69 -39.11
C ALA A 62 15.27 -41.21 -38.86
N VAL A 63 15.07 -40.49 -39.98
CA VAL A 63 14.19 -39.32 -40.19
C VAL A 63 13.51 -38.71 -38.96
N VAL A 64 13.91 -37.47 -38.65
CA VAL A 64 13.09 -36.32 -38.22
C VAL A 64 11.76 -36.62 -37.50
N GLU A 65 11.73 -36.36 -36.19
CA GLU A 65 10.77 -35.40 -35.61
C GLU A 65 11.46 -34.56 -34.53
N GLU A 66 11.63 -33.27 -34.81
CA GLU A 66 11.96 -32.29 -33.78
C GLU A 66 10.68 -31.98 -32.99
N THR A 67 10.35 -32.83 -32.01
CA THR A 67 9.36 -32.45 -30.99
C THR A 67 10.03 -31.50 -30.00
N THR A 68 10.23 -30.25 -30.45
CA THR A 68 10.48 -29.14 -29.52
C THR A 68 9.23 -29.00 -28.68
N ASP A 69 9.27 -29.56 -27.47
CA ASP A 69 8.20 -29.49 -26.48
C ASP A 69 8.16 -28.06 -25.92
N GLN A 70 7.72 -27.11 -26.75
CA GLN A 70 7.30 -25.79 -26.31
C GLN A 70 5.99 -25.94 -25.54
N SER A 71 6.10 -26.48 -24.33
CA SER A 71 5.16 -26.23 -23.24
C SER A 71 5.20 -24.74 -22.93
N SER A 72 4.52 -23.99 -23.79
CA SER A 72 4.20 -22.58 -23.60
C SER A 72 3.07 -22.55 -22.59
N ASP A 73 3.42 -22.79 -21.33
CA ASP A 73 2.53 -22.56 -20.19
C ASP A 73 1.97 -21.14 -20.35
N PRO A 74 0.65 -21.00 -20.65
CA PRO A 74 0.10 -19.70 -20.93
C PRO A 74 0.01 -18.96 -19.60
N LYS A 75 1.08 -18.21 -19.28
CA LYS A 75 1.00 -17.14 -18.29
C LYS A 75 -0.18 -16.27 -18.67
N ILE A 76 -1.29 -16.44 -17.96
CA ILE A 76 -2.50 -15.67 -18.17
C ILE A 76 -2.11 -14.22 -17.89
N GLN A 77 -1.92 -13.44 -18.96
CA GLN A 77 -1.68 -12.02 -18.81
C GLN A 77 -2.96 -11.41 -18.27
N GLU A 78 -2.92 -11.02 -17.00
CA GLU A 78 -4.01 -10.30 -16.36
C GLU A 78 -4.26 -9.00 -17.16
N SER A 79 -5.44 -8.91 -17.75
CA SER A 79 -5.80 -7.82 -18.65
C SER A 79 -5.90 -6.51 -17.91
N VAL A 80 -5.38 -5.44 -18.50
CA VAL A 80 -5.44 -4.09 -17.93
C VAL A 80 -6.90 -3.61 -17.94
N PRO A 81 -7.51 -3.30 -16.78
CA PRO A 81 -8.93 -2.93 -16.73
C PRO A 81 -9.17 -1.63 -17.50
N GLN A 82 -10.16 -1.64 -18.38
CA GLN A 82 -10.59 -0.50 -19.18
C GLN A 82 -11.77 0.18 -18.49
N VAL A 83 -11.47 1.20 -17.69
CA VAL A 83 -12.47 1.91 -16.87
C VAL A 83 -12.79 3.29 -17.42
N SER A 84 -13.95 3.82 -17.05
CA SER A 84 -14.30 5.23 -17.21
C SER A 84 -14.61 5.81 -15.83
N LEU A 85 -13.80 6.78 -15.39
CA LEU A 85 -13.97 7.47 -14.11
C LEU A 85 -14.39 8.91 -14.36
N GLN A 86 -15.42 9.37 -13.65
CA GLN A 86 -15.69 10.80 -13.47
C GLN A 86 -15.11 11.22 -12.12
N ALA A 87 -14.34 12.31 -12.09
CA ALA A 87 -13.81 12.86 -10.85
C ALA A 87 -14.35 14.26 -10.56
N SER A 88 -14.34 14.67 -9.29
CA SER A 88 -14.75 15.99 -8.83
C SER A 88 -14.00 16.38 -7.56
N LYS A 89 -13.51 17.62 -7.49
CA LYS A 89 -12.96 18.20 -6.26
C LYS A 89 -14.12 18.61 -5.35
N LEU A 90 -14.18 18.06 -4.14
CA LEU A 90 -15.18 18.41 -3.11
C LEU A 90 -14.65 19.49 -2.16
N GLY A 91 -13.33 19.53 -1.96
CA GLY A 91 -12.61 20.49 -1.14
C GLY A 91 -11.10 20.39 -1.36
N ASP A 92 -10.30 21.16 -0.63
CA ASP A 92 -8.85 21.04 -0.71
C ASP A 92 -8.40 19.71 -0.07
N GLY A 93 -7.73 18.87 -0.86
CA GLY A 93 -7.38 17.51 -0.49
C GLY A 93 -8.54 16.51 -0.42
N VAL A 94 -9.76 16.87 -0.86
CA VAL A 94 -10.92 15.97 -0.84
C VAL A 94 -11.51 15.80 -2.24
N TYR A 95 -11.52 14.56 -2.74
CA TYR A 95 -11.87 14.20 -4.11
C TYR A 95 -12.90 13.08 -4.16
N LEU A 96 -13.88 13.20 -5.05
CA LEU A 96 -14.82 12.13 -5.38
C LEU A 96 -14.48 11.56 -6.74
N LEU A 97 -14.36 10.24 -6.84
CA LEU A 97 -14.36 9.50 -8.10
C LEU A 97 -15.61 8.63 -8.18
N GLU A 98 -16.27 8.63 -9.34
CA GLU A 98 -17.43 7.81 -9.64
C GLU A 98 -17.13 6.96 -10.88
N HIS A 99 -17.25 5.64 -10.75
CA HIS A 99 -17.02 4.72 -11.85
C HIS A 99 -18.23 4.74 -12.78
N GLN A 100 -18.06 5.23 -14.00
CA GLN A 100 -19.15 5.46 -14.96
C GLN A 100 -19.52 4.20 -15.75
N SER A 101 -18.50 3.44 -16.18
CA SER A 101 -18.65 2.25 -17.04
C SER A 101 -17.29 1.59 -17.25
N GLY A 102 -17.26 0.36 -17.74
CA GLY A 102 -16.02 -0.35 -18.08
C GLY A 102 -15.89 -1.66 -17.33
N ASP A 103 -14.67 -2.17 -17.25
CA ASP A 103 -14.30 -3.30 -16.39
C ASP A 103 -14.31 -2.88 -14.91
N ASP A 104 -14.54 -3.82 -13.99
CA ASP A 104 -14.44 -3.54 -12.55
C ASP A 104 -12.98 -3.27 -12.12
N MET A 105 -12.78 -2.40 -11.13
CA MET A 105 -11.46 -2.04 -10.61
C MET A 105 -11.22 -2.63 -9.22
N ASP A 106 -10.29 -3.57 -9.09
CA ASP A 106 -9.76 -4.02 -7.80
C ASP A 106 -8.72 -3.02 -7.28
N LEU A 107 -9.03 -2.32 -6.19
CA LEU A 107 -8.15 -1.30 -5.60
C LEU A 107 -6.83 -1.88 -5.07
N ALA A 108 -6.76 -3.17 -4.74
CA ALA A 108 -5.50 -3.84 -4.38
C ALA A 108 -4.55 -4.05 -5.57
N LYS A 109 -5.06 -3.97 -6.81
CA LYS A 109 -4.28 -4.13 -8.04
C LYS A 109 -3.94 -2.82 -8.72
N VAL A 110 -4.20 -1.70 -8.04
CA VAL A 110 -4.06 -0.36 -8.60
C VAL A 110 -3.17 0.50 -7.71
N ARG A 111 -2.08 1.01 -8.31
CA ARG A 111 -1.26 2.08 -7.76
C ARG A 111 -1.97 3.41 -8.00
N LEU A 112 -2.03 4.26 -6.98
CA LEU A 112 -2.47 5.65 -7.10
C LEU A 112 -1.28 6.59 -6.93
N ILE A 113 -1.10 7.49 -7.89
CA ILE A 113 -0.15 8.61 -7.80
C ILE A 113 -0.96 9.91 -7.79
N LEU A 114 -0.81 10.68 -6.72
CA LEU A 114 -1.38 12.01 -6.55
C LEU A 114 -0.26 13.04 -6.66
N SER A 115 -0.40 14.06 -7.49
CA SER A 115 0.61 15.12 -7.60
C SER A 115 0.00 16.52 -7.74
N SER A 116 0.57 17.49 -7.02
CA SER A 116 0.21 18.91 -7.08
C SER A 116 1.44 19.76 -6.77
N ASP A 117 1.66 20.82 -7.55
CA ASP A 117 2.61 21.89 -7.23
C ASP A 117 4.06 21.44 -6.89
N GLY A 118 4.50 20.32 -7.46
CA GLY A 118 5.82 19.71 -7.22
C GLY A 118 5.82 18.59 -6.17
N GLN A 119 4.78 18.51 -5.33
CA GLN A 119 4.61 17.44 -4.36
C GLN A 119 3.95 16.23 -5.01
N THR A 120 4.29 15.03 -4.54
CA THR A 120 3.71 13.76 -4.99
C THR A 120 3.45 12.85 -3.78
N GLN A 121 2.36 12.10 -3.80
CA GLN A 121 2.08 10.98 -2.91
C GLN A 121 1.89 9.73 -3.78
N VAL A 122 2.51 8.60 -3.40
CA VAL A 122 2.45 7.33 -4.13
C VAL A 122 1.92 6.24 -3.21
N TYR A 123 0.79 5.64 -3.58
CA TYR A 123 0.21 4.47 -2.95
C TYR A 123 0.50 3.28 -3.86
N SER A 124 1.53 2.46 -3.55
CA SER A 124 2.01 1.39 -4.45
C SER A 124 0.92 0.39 -4.84
N GLN A 125 -0.02 0.14 -3.92
CA GLN A 125 -1.36 -0.39 -4.12
C GLN A 125 -2.29 0.47 -3.24
N ILE A 126 -3.56 0.71 -3.59
CA ILE A 126 -4.42 1.58 -2.75
C ILE A 126 -4.73 0.90 -1.41
N THR A 127 -4.89 -0.43 -1.39
CA THR A 127 -5.19 -1.24 -0.20
C THR A 127 -4.53 -2.62 -0.33
N GLU A 128 -4.32 -3.33 0.79
CA GLU A 128 -3.87 -4.73 0.75
C GLU A 128 -5.03 -5.72 0.52
N ASN A 129 -6.28 -5.28 0.68
CA ASN A 129 -7.49 -6.09 0.61
C ASN A 129 -8.20 -5.90 -0.73
N SER A 130 -8.73 -6.98 -1.33
CA SER A 130 -9.46 -6.88 -2.61
C SER A 130 -10.79 -6.14 -2.40
N GLU A 131 -10.79 -4.86 -2.75
CA GLU A 131 -11.92 -3.93 -2.69
C GLU A 131 -12.29 -3.54 -4.12
N ILE A 132 -13.48 -3.96 -4.57
CA ILE A 132 -13.88 -3.84 -5.97
C ILE A 132 -14.77 -2.63 -6.18
N MET A 133 -14.31 -1.66 -6.98
CA MET A 133 -15.09 -0.53 -7.47
C MET A 133 -15.73 -0.89 -8.82
N THR A 134 -17.05 -0.98 -8.85
CA THR A 134 -17.88 -1.34 -10.01
C THR A 134 -18.63 -0.13 -10.58
N ALA A 135 -19.25 -0.25 -11.76
CA ALA A 135 -19.98 0.85 -12.37
C ALA A 135 -21.19 1.34 -11.52
N GLY A 136 -21.13 2.63 -11.14
CA GLY A 136 -22.04 3.31 -10.22
C GLY A 136 -21.42 3.61 -8.86
N ASP A 137 -20.31 2.94 -8.50
CA ASP A 137 -19.66 3.10 -7.21
C ASP A 137 -18.86 4.39 -7.09
N LYS A 138 -18.71 4.85 -5.84
CA LYS A 138 -18.13 6.15 -5.49
C LYS A 138 -16.99 5.99 -4.48
N LEU A 139 -15.79 6.32 -4.91
CA LEU A 139 -14.59 6.38 -4.07
C LEU A 139 -14.37 7.84 -3.66
N ASN A 140 -14.51 8.15 -2.38
CA ASN A 140 -14.15 9.45 -1.81
C ASN A 140 -12.76 9.33 -1.18
N ILE A 141 -11.87 10.26 -1.54
CA ILE A 141 -10.45 10.30 -1.16
C ILE A 141 -10.22 11.59 -0.36
N ASP A 142 -9.89 11.49 0.93
CA ASP A 142 -9.40 12.60 1.73
C ASP A 142 -7.90 12.44 2.01
N THR A 143 -7.08 13.17 1.26
CA THR A 143 -5.62 13.13 1.36
C THR A 143 -5.08 13.83 2.60
N ASN A 144 -5.90 14.61 3.31
CA ASN A 144 -5.48 15.31 4.51
C ASN A 144 -5.54 14.41 5.74
N SER A 145 -6.52 13.50 5.78
CA SER A 145 -6.68 12.49 6.84
C SER A 145 -6.13 11.12 6.47
N GLY A 146 -5.83 10.88 5.19
CA GLY A 146 -5.45 9.55 4.66
C GLY A 146 -6.64 8.59 4.53
N ILE A 147 -7.88 9.06 4.75
CA ILE A 147 -9.07 8.22 4.79
C ILE A 147 -9.70 8.16 3.39
N PHE A 148 -9.85 6.94 2.86
CA PHE A 148 -10.62 6.71 1.64
C PHE A 148 -11.89 5.94 2.01
N THR A 149 -12.98 6.18 1.29
CA THR A 149 -14.25 5.44 1.48
C THR A 149 -14.87 5.03 0.16
N LEU A 150 -15.25 3.76 0.02
CA LEU A 150 -15.96 3.20 -1.11
C LEU A 150 -17.45 3.08 -0.75
N ASN A 151 -18.30 3.82 -1.46
CA ASN A 151 -19.74 3.97 -1.17
C ASN A 151 -20.05 4.41 0.28
N GLY A 152 -19.11 5.11 0.92
CA GLY A 152 -19.20 5.55 2.32
C GLY A 152 -18.71 4.55 3.35
N ASN A 153 -18.29 3.34 2.95
CA ASN A 153 -17.59 2.41 3.83
C ASN A 153 -16.08 2.72 3.82
N PRO A 154 -15.37 2.67 4.96
CA PRO A 154 -13.92 2.90 4.98
C PRO A 154 -13.18 1.80 4.22
N VAL A 155 -12.20 2.21 3.41
CA VAL A 155 -11.19 1.33 2.81
C VAL A 155 -9.97 1.33 3.72
N ASP A 156 -9.33 0.17 3.87
CA ASP A 156 -8.07 0.02 4.61
C ASP A 156 -6.90 0.40 3.69
N VAL A 157 -6.57 1.70 3.67
CA VAL A 157 -5.62 2.30 2.71
C VAL A 157 -4.18 2.07 3.18
N THR A 158 -3.27 1.74 2.25
CA THR A 158 -1.84 1.64 2.59
C THR A 158 -1.23 3.02 2.87
N ASP A 159 -0.21 3.10 3.72
CA ASP A 159 0.57 4.34 3.88
C ASP A 159 1.23 4.77 2.55
N PRO A 160 1.17 6.07 2.16
CA PRO A 160 1.85 6.56 0.96
C PRO A 160 3.37 6.64 1.17
N GLU A 161 4.13 6.28 0.14
CA GLU A 161 5.60 6.27 0.14
C GLU A 161 6.23 7.67 0.34
N SER A 162 5.44 8.73 0.12
CA SER A 162 5.81 10.12 0.37
C SER A 162 4.61 10.93 0.89
N THR A 163 4.80 11.63 2.02
CA THR A 163 3.77 12.41 2.72
C THR A 163 4.07 13.91 2.65
N GLU A 164 3.36 14.62 1.76
CA GLU A 164 3.51 16.06 1.56
C GLU A 164 2.13 16.72 1.44
N SER A 165 1.94 17.84 2.14
CA SER A 165 0.62 18.42 2.46
C SER A 165 0.40 19.81 1.87
N SER A 166 0.11 19.88 0.57
CA SER A 166 -0.40 21.08 -0.10
C SER A 166 -0.85 20.74 -1.52
N LEU A 167 -2.16 20.64 -1.75
CA LEU A 167 -2.72 20.29 -3.07
C LEU A 167 -3.65 21.41 -3.60
N SER A 168 -3.16 22.26 -4.52
CA SER A 168 -4.03 23.21 -5.24
C SER A 168 -4.65 22.57 -6.48
N THR A 169 -3.81 22.06 -7.39
CA THR A 169 -4.16 21.43 -8.68
C THR A 169 -3.69 19.97 -8.66
N THR A 170 -4.61 19.02 -8.49
CA THR A 170 -4.24 17.62 -8.31
C THR A 170 -4.38 16.83 -9.60
N ASN A 171 -3.29 16.21 -10.02
CA ASN A 171 -3.30 15.13 -10.99
C ASN A 171 -3.36 13.79 -10.25
N MET A 172 -4.36 12.97 -10.58
CA MET A 172 -4.52 11.61 -10.10
C MET A 172 -4.24 10.64 -11.24
N MET A 173 -3.33 9.71 -11.03
CA MET A 173 -2.97 8.68 -12.01
C MET A 173 -3.13 7.30 -11.38
N PHE A 174 -3.95 6.46 -12.02
CA PHE A 174 -4.21 5.08 -11.63
C PHE A 174 -3.43 4.16 -12.56
N ILE A 175 -2.60 3.28 -12.00
CA ILE A 175 -1.76 2.34 -12.76
C ILE A 175 -2.08 0.92 -12.32
N HIS A 176 -2.32 0.01 -13.28
CA HIS A 176 -2.48 -1.41 -13.01
C HIS A 176 -1.13 -2.01 -12.61
N VAL A 177 -1.03 -2.51 -11.37
CA VAL A 177 0.25 -2.93 -10.77
C VAL A 177 0.91 -4.06 -11.57
N ALA A 178 0.15 -5.10 -11.93
CA ALA A 178 0.71 -6.28 -12.60
C ALA A 178 1.27 -6.01 -14.01
N SER A 179 0.80 -4.95 -14.69
CA SER A 179 1.21 -4.62 -16.06
C SER A 179 1.95 -3.28 -16.21
N GLU A 180 2.04 -2.49 -15.13
CA GLU A 180 2.60 -1.14 -15.13
C GLU A 180 2.01 -0.21 -16.21
N GLN A 181 0.71 -0.35 -16.49
CA GLN A 181 -0.02 0.44 -17.49
C GLN A 181 -1.00 1.39 -16.83
N ILE A 182 -1.08 2.62 -17.35
CA ILE A 182 -2.03 3.64 -16.87
C ILE A 182 -3.45 3.19 -17.21
N ILE A 183 -4.28 3.06 -16.18
CA ILE A 183 -5.72 2.81 -16.26
C ILE A 183 -6.46 4.13 -16.49
N ALA A 184 -6.11 5.17 -15.72
CA ALA A 184 -6.73 6.49 -15.82
C ALA A 184 -5.75 7.60 -15.44
N TYR A 185 -5.89 8.76 -16.08
CA TYR A 185 -5.19 10.00 -15.72
C TYR A 185 -6.20 11.15 -15.68
N ILE A 186 -6.23 11.87 -14.56
CA ILE A 186 -7.27 12.84 -14.23
C ILE A 186 -6.60 14.10 -13.68
N THR A 187 -6.91 15.27 -14.22
CA THR A 187 -6.50 16.57 -13.68
C THR A 187 -7.71 17.28 -13.06
N LEU A 188 -7.59 17.66 -11.79
CA LEU A 188 -8.58 18.45 -11.06
C LEU A 188 -8.02 19.85 -10.73
N ASN A 189 -8.77 20.87 -11.13
CA ASN A 189 -8.50 22.30 -10.92
C ASN A 189 -9.53 22.88 -9.94
#